data_AF-A0A160HZZ7-F1
#
_entry.id   AF-A0A160HZZ7-F1
#
_cell.length_a   1.000
_cell.length_b   1.000
_cell.length_c   1.000
_cell.angle_alpha   90.00
_cell.angle_beta   90.00
_cell.angle_gamma   90.00
#
_symmetry.space_group_name_H-M   'P 1'
#
loop_
_entity.id
_entity.type
_entity.pdbx_description
1 polymer ?
#
loop_
_entity_poly.entity_id
_entity_poly.type
_entity_poly.pdbx_seq_one_letter_code
_entity_poly.pdbx_strand_id
1 'polypeptide(L)'
;MNTAQAALAIAGWFSLAAGMVSSMGAHFAADHRRRNGLVPRKTPDFYDFSKNVFYFGIGPSFRTIFSDAHRHYKSRFITRCVKVARVAFVLAAALLAAFFVSLVIW
;
A
#
# COMPACT_ATOMS: atom_id res chain seq x y z
N MET A 1 -3.19 18.30 -22.31
CA MET A 1 -3.08 18.03 -20.86
C MET A 1 -2.47 19.25 -20.20
N ASN A 2 -3.23 19.94 -19.35
CA ASN A 2 -2.78 21.18 -18.71
C ASN A 2 -1.83 20.87 -17.55
N THR A 3 -1.00 21.84 -17.14
CA THR A 3 0.00 21.67 -16.06
C THR A 3 -0.62 21.16 -14.75
N ALA A 4 -1.86 21.57 -14.44
CA ALA A 4 -2.63 21.07 -13.30
C ALA A 4 -2.99 19.58 -13.41
N GLN A 5 -3.39 19.10 -14.60
CA GLN A 5 -3.68 17.69 -14.85
C GLN A 5 -2.40 16.84 -14.73
N ALA A 6 -1.28 17.33 -15.25
CA ALA A 6 0.01 16.67 -15.11
C ALA A 6 0.45 16.57 -13.63
N ALA A 7 0.28 17.65 -12.85
CA ALA A 7 0.60 17.65 -11.43
C ALA A 7 -0.26 16.64 -10.64
N LEU A 8 -1.57 16.57 -10.91
CA LEU A 8 -2.47 15.60 -10.28
C LEU A 8 -2.09 14.16 -10.61
N ALA A 9 -1.79 13.88 -11.88
CA ALA A 9 -1.36 12.55 -12.30
C ALA A 9 -0.04 12.15 -11.63
N ILE A 10 0.98 13.02 -11.68
CA ILE A 10 2.28 12.78 -11.06
C ILE A 10 2.13 12.55 -9.56
N ALA A 11 1.42 13.44 -8.85
CA ALA A 11 1.21 13.31 -7.41
C ALA A 11 0.44 12.04 -7.04
N GLY A 12 -0.56 11.65 -7.85
CA GLY A 12 -1.31 10.41 -7.69
C GLY A 12 -0.42 9.17 -7.82
N TRP A 13 0.40 9.12 -8.86
CA TRP A 13 1.36 8.02 -9.08
C TRP A 13 2.43 7.95 -7.99
N PHE A 14 2.99 9.08 -7.55
CA PHE A 14 3.96 9.12 -6.45
C PHE A 14 3.34 8.62 -5.13
N SER A 15 2.10 9.02 -4.85
CA SER A 15 1.38 8.55 -3.67
C SER A 15 1.13 7.04 -3.74
N LEU A 16 0.79 6.52 -4.91
CA LEU A 16 0.61 5.09 -5.12
C LEU A 16 1.93 4.32 -4.92
N ALA A 17 3.03 4.83 -5.49
CA ALA A 17 4.37 4.26 -5.32
C ALA A 17 4.81 4.26 -3.85
N ALA A 18 4.58 5.36 -3.12
CA ALA A 18 4.88 5.45 -1.69
C ALA A 18 4.07 4.44 -0.88
N GLY A 19 2.78 4.26 -1.21
CA GLY A 19 1.92 3.24 -0.60
C GLY A 19 2.45 1.82 -0.83
N MET A 20 2.79 1.51 -2.08
CA MET A 20 3.36 0.22 -2.48
C MET A 20 4.68 -0.06 -1.74
N VAL A 21 5.68 0.83 -1.84
CA VAL A 21 6.98 0.65 -1.19
C VAL A 21 6.85 0.49 0.32
N SER A 22 5.99 1.30 0.95
CA SER A 22 5.77 1.21 2.40
C SER A 22 5.11 -0.11 2.80
N SER A 23 4.10 -0.55 2.04
CA SER A 23 3.46 -1.86 2.27
C SER A 23 4.45 -3.02 2.04
N MET A 24 5.37 -2.89 1.08
CA MET A 24 6.38 -3.90 0.76
C MET A 24 7.39 -4.00 1.89
N GLY A 25 7.84 -2.86 2.43
CA GLY A 25 8.69 -2.80 3.62
C GLY A 25 8.03 -3.44 4.85
N ALA A 26 6.73 -3.21 5.05
CA ALA A 26 5.98 -3.88 6.12
C ALA A 26 5.95 -5.41 5.95
N HIS A 27 5.77 -5.87 4.71
CA HIS A 27 5.75 -7.30 4.38
C HIS A 27 7.11 -7.97 4.58
N PHE A 28 8.21 -7.39 4.08
CA PHE A 28 9.55 -7.94 4.30
C PHE A 28 9.92 -7.99 5.79
N ALA A 29 9.57 -6.96 6.55
CA ALA A 29 9.78 -6.96 8.00
C ALA A 29 8.93 -8.02 8.73
N ALA A 30 7.70 -8.26 8.25
CA ALA A 30 6.84 -9.30 8.78
C ALA A 30 7.38 -10.71 8.46
N ASP A 31 7.81 -10.95 7.22
CA ASP A 31 8.40 -12.22 6.77
C ASP A 31 9.70 -12.53 7.54
N HIS A 32 10.59 -11.54 7.66
CA HIS A 32 11.82 -11.69 8.46
C HIS A 32 11.51 -12.10 9.91
N ARG A 33 10.51 -11.47 10.55
CA ARG A 33 10.11 -11.82 11.91
C ARG A 33 9.53 -13.23 12.00
N ARG A 34 8.77 -13.69 11.00
CA ARG A 34 8.24 -15.07 10.98
C ARG A 34 9.32 -16.11 10.78
N ARG A 35 10.27 -15.86 9.86
CA ARG A 35 11.40 -16.78 9.60
C ARG A 35 12.27 -16.96 10.83
N ASN A 36 12.41 -15.91 11.64
CA ASN A 36 13.17 -15.94 12.89
C ASN A 36 12.36 -16.39 14.12
N GLY A 37 11.11 -16.84 13.96
CA GLY A 37 10.27 -17.33 15.06
C GLY A 37 9.81 -16.27 16.07
N LEU A 38 9.99 -14.98 15.75
CA LEU A 38 9.63 -13.87 16.64
C LEU A 38 8.11 -13.64 16.75
N VAL A 39 7.35 -14.18 15.79
CA VAL A 39 5.89 -14.01 15.67
C VAL A 39 5.31 -15.32 15.12
N PRO A 40 4.09 -15.75 15.54
CA PRO A 40 3.49 -16.99 15.05
C PRO A 40 3.40 -17.06 13.51
N ARG A 41 3.65 -18.23 12.92
CA ARG A 41 3.56 -18.43 11.46
C ARG A 41 2.17 -18.13 10.88
N LYS A 42 1.11 -18.18 11.69
CA LYS A 42 -0.28 -17.89 11.31
C LYS A 42 -0.62 -16.39 11.24
N THR A 43 0.31 -15.51 11.57
CA THR A 43 0.06 -14.06 11.54
C THR A 43 -0.18 -13.63 10.08
N PRO A 44 -1.09 -12.69 9.76
CA PRO A 44 -1.44 -12.38 8.36
C PRO A 44 -0.38 -11.56 7.62
N ASP A 45 -0.20 -11.81 6.32
CA ASP A 45 0.70 -11.03 5.45
C ASP A 45 0.09 -9.72 4.94
N PHE A 46 0.95 -8.72 4.72
CA PHE A 46 0.58 -7.41 4.16
C PHE A 46 0.56 -7.39 2.64
N TYR A 47 1.14 -8.40 1.99
CA TYR A 47 1.01 -8.67 0.57
C TYR A 47 0.29 -10.00 0.41
N ASP A 48 -0.71 -10.01 -0.46
CA ASP A 48 -1.36 -11.24 -0.89
C ASP A 48 -0.87 -11.58 -2.28
N PHE A 49 -0.68 -12.87 -2.51
CA PHE A 49 -0.53 -13.36 -3.86
C PHE A 49 -1.91 -13.32 -4.52
N SER A 50 -2.14 -12.35 -5.40
CA SER A 50 -3.32 -12.33 -6.26
C SER A 50 -3.30 -13.58 -7.16
N LYS A 51 -4.37 -14.38 -7.12
CA LYS A 51 -4.55 -15.54 -8.01
C LYS A 51 -4.68 -15.18 -9.50
N ASN A 52 -4.72 -13.89 -9.84
CA ASN A 52 -4.88 -13.41 -11.21
C ASN A 52 -3.52 -13.33 -11.93
N VAL A 53 -3.38 -14.08 -13.01
CA VAL A 53 -2.16 -14.20 -13.85
C VAL A 53 -1.83 -12.91 -14.64
N PHE A 54 -2.80 -12.01 -14.83
CA PHE A 54 -2.64 -10.78 -15.62
C PHE A 54 -2.06 -9.58 -14.87
N TYR A 55 -2.13 -9.58 -13.54
CA TYR A 55 -1.29 -8.73 -12.70
C TYR A 55 -0.11 -9.59 -12.27
N PHE A 56 1.05 -9.02 -11.94
CA PHE A 56 2.22 -9.76 -11.43
C PHE A 56 1.99 -10.51 -10.10
N GLY A 57 0.74 -10.83 -9.77
CA GLY A 57 0.33 -11.82 -8.78
C GLY A 57 0.61 -11.40 -7.36
N ILE A 58 1.13 -10.21 -7.10
CA ILE A 58 1.60 -9.76 -5.79
C ILE A 58 1.06 -8.35 -5.58
N GLY A 59 0.07 -8.21 -4.71
CA GLY A 59 -0.58 -6.94 -4.43
C GLY A 59 -0.67 -6.67 -2.93
N PRO A 60 -0.69 -5.39 -2.51
CA PRO A 60 -0.93 -5.04 -1.12
C PRO A 60 -2.29 -5.60 -0.70
N SER A 61 -2.31 -6.37 0.40
CA SER A 61 -3.57 -6.85 0.96
C SER A 61 -4.23 -5.70 1.71
N PHE A 62 -5.03 -4.90 0.99
CA PHE A 62 -5.69 -3.71 1.55
C PHE A 62 -6.51 -4.05 2.80
N ARG A 63 -7.16 -5.21 2.82
CA ARG A 63 -7.86 -5.71 4.01
C ARG A 63 -6.92 -5.80 5.22
N THR A 64 -5.74 -6.38 5.05
CA THR A 64 -4.75 -6.51 6.13
C THR A 64 -4.12 -5.17 6.51
N ILE A 65 -3.80 -4.32 5.52
CA ILE A 65 -3.23 -2.98 5.74
C ILE A 65 -4.19 -2.09 6.53
N PHE A 66 -5.48 -2.09 6.19
CA PHE A 66 -6.50 -1.30 6.89
C PHE A 66 -7.02 -1.97 8.18
N SER A 67 -6.72 -3.25 8.40
CA SER A 67 -7.00 -3.93 9.68
C SER A 67 -5.97 -3.64 10.77
N ASP A 68 -6.27 -4.05 12.01
CA ASP A 68 -5.35 -4.01 13.14
C ASP A 68 -4.30 -5.15 13.16
N ALA A 69 -4.18 -5.94 12.08
CA ALA A 69 -3.25 -7.07 12.01
C ALA A 69 -1.78 -6.69 12.26
N HIS A 70 -1.39 -5.46 11.92
CA HIS A 70 -0.06 -4.92 12.18
C HIS A 70 0.32 -4.84 13.67
N ARG A 71 -0.67 -4.78 14.58
CA ARG A 71 -0.43 -4.77 16.03
C ARG A 71 0.09 -6.11 16.54
N HIS A 72 -0.26 -7.22 15.90
CA HIS A 72 0.21 -8.56 16.31
C HIS A 72 1.72 -8.74 16.21
N TYR A 73 2.36 -7.99 15.31
CA TYR A 73 3.82 -8.04 15.13
C TYR A 73 4.61 -7.35 16.23
N LYS A 74 3.96 -6.56 17.12
CA LYS A 74 4.59 -5.73 18.16
C LYS A 74 5.82 -4.96 17.65
N SER A 75 5.76 -4.49 16.40
CA SER A 75 6.86 -3.81 15.72
C SER A 75 6.46 -2.38 15.36
N ARG A 76 7.23 -1.41 15.88
CA ARG A 76 7.01 0.01 15.55
C ARG A 76 7.28 0.30 14.07
N PHE A 77 8.24 -0.41 13.46
CA PHE A 77 8.55 -0.26 12.04
C PHE A 77 7.36 -0.66 11.16
N ILE A 78 6.84 -1.88 11.35
CA ILE A 78 5.67 -2.38 10.60
C ILE A 78 4.47 -1.46 10.79
N THR A 79 4.23 -1.01 12.02
CA THR A 79 3.13 -0.08 12.33
C THR A 79 3.28 1.25 11.58
N ARG A 80 4.49 1.83 11.53
CA ARG A 80 4.75 3.08 10.80
C ARG A 80 4.57 2.88 9.30
N CYS A 81 5.11 1.81 8.73
CA CYS A 81 4.94 1.48 7.32
C CYS A 81 3.47 1.32 6.94
N VAL A 82 2.68 0.62 7.75
CA VAL A 82 1.23 0.46 7.51
C VAL A 82 0.48 1.79 7.60
N LYS A 83 0.82 2.66 8.57
CA LYS A 83 0.21 4.00 8.66
C LYS A 83 0.53 4.87 7.44
N VAL A 84 1.80 4.88 7.00
CA VAL A 84 2.20 5.59 5.78
C VAL A 84 1.47 5.03 4.57
N ALA A 85 1.38 3.71 4.45
CA ALA A 85 0.70 3.06 3.34
C ALA A 85 -0.79 3.44 3.28
N ARG A 86 -1.50 3.44 4.41
CA ARG A 86 -2.91 3.86 4.48
C ARG A 86 -3.11 5.28 3.94
N VAL A 87 -2.31 6.23 4.43
CA VAL A 87 -2.42 7.64 4.01
C VAL A 87 -2.07 7.78 2.53
N ALA A 88 -0.98 7.15 2.09
CA ALA A 88 -0.51 7.22 0.72
C ALA A 88 -1.51 6.62 -0.29
N PHE A 89 -2.15 5.49 0.03
CA PHE A 89 -3.17 4.89 -0.83
C PHE A 89 -4.45 5.73 -0.90
N VAL A 90 -4.91 6.29 0.22
CA VAL A 90 -6.07 7.21 0.23
C VAL A 90 -5.77 8.46 -0.59
N LEU A 91 -4.58 9.03 -0.42
CA LEU A 91 -4.14 10.20 -1.17
C LEU A 91 -4.02 9.90 -2.68
N ALA A 92 -3.46 8.75 -3.04
CA ALA A 92 -3.39 8.30 -4.44
C ALA A 92 -4.79 8.18 -5.07
N ALA A 93 -5.74 7.56 -4.36
CA ALA A 93 -7.11 7.41 -4.83
C ALA A 93 -7.79 8.77 -5.04
N ALA A 94 -7.63 9.71 -4.10
CA ALA A 94 -8.19 11.05 -4.20
C ALA A 94 -7.58 11.84 -5.38
N LEU A 95 -6.26 11.79 -5.55
CA LEU A 95 -5.57 12.50 -6.63
C LEU A 95 -5.87 11.93 -8.02
N LEU A 96 -5.92 10.60 -8.14
CA LEU A 96 -6.32 9.95 -9.39
C LEU A 96 -7.78 10.25 -9.73
N ALA A 97 -8.69 10.21 -8.75
CA ALA A 97 -10.08 10.59 -8.95
C ALA A 97 -10.21 12.06 -9.39
N ALA A 98 -9.49 12.98 -8.75
CA ALA A 98 -9.45 14.38 -9.13
C ALA A 98 -8.90 14.57 -10.56
N PHE A 99 -7.86 13.81 -10.94
CA PHE A 99 -7.36 13.78 -12.31
C PHE A 99 -8.42 13.33 -13.30
N PHE A 100 -9.12 12.22 -13.06
CA PHE A 100 -10.20 11.74 -13.93
C PHE A 100 -11.34 12.75 -14.04
N VAL A 101 -11.78 13.35 -12.93
CA VAL A 101 -12.82 14.39 -12.93
C VAL A 101 -12.36 15.60 -13.77
N SER A 102 -11.08 16.00 -13.63
CA SER A 102 -10.51 17.09 -14.42
C SER A 102 -10.38 16.79 -15.92
N LEU A 103 -10.44 15.51 -16.34
CA LEU A 103 -10.48 15.11 -17.75
C LEU A 103 -11.90 15.09 -18.33
N VAL A 104 -12.92 15.02 -17.47
CA VAL A 104 -14.34 14.96 -17.88
C VAL A 104 -14.94 16.36 -17.92
N ILE A 105 -14.55 17.23 -17.01
CA ILE A 105 -15.08 18.60 -16.90
C ILE A 105 -14.42 19.57 -17.89
N TRP A 106 -13.18 19.30 -18.30
CA TRP A 106 -12.40 20.12 -19.24
C TRP A 106 -12.13 19.36 -20.53
#